data_AF-A0A538NI36-F1
#
_entry.id   AF-A0A538NI36-F1
#
_cell.length_a   1.000
_cell.length_b   1.000
_cell.length_c   1.000
_cell.angle_alpha   90.00
_cell.angle_beta   90.00
_cell.angle_gamma   90.00
#
_symmetry.space_group_name_H-M   'P 1'
#
loop_
_entity.id
_entity.type
_entity.pdbx_description
1 polymer ?
#
loop_
_entity_poly.entity_id
_entity_poly.type
_entity_poly.pdbx_seq_one_letter_code
_entity_poly.pdbx_strand_id
1 'polypeptide(L)' 'MTIYDDEVFKMACDQFQVIADYLNIDQNDREWATYPKRAMAVTLPVHMDDGSTKAFQGYRVQHHIAL' A
#
# COMPACT_ATOMS: atom_id res chain seq x y z
N MET A 1 -15.04 2.78 3.78
CA MET A 1 -14.10 2.62 2.67
C MET A 1 -12.72 3.01 3.16
N THR A 2 -11.82 2.05 3.33
CA THR A 2 -10.42 2.30 3.70
C THR A 2 -9.60 2.45 2.41
N ILE A 3 -8.34 2.91 2.51
CA ILE A 3 -7.41 2.91 1.34
C ILE A 3 -7.05 1.50 0.84
N TYR A 4 -7.56 0.46 1.50
CA TYR A 4 -7.32 -0.96 1.20
C TYR A 4 -8.55 -1.63 0.57
N ASP A 5 -9.62 -0.87 0.35
CA ASP A 5 -10.84 -1.34 -0.31
C ASP A 5 -10.65 -1.30 -1.83
N ASP A 6 -9.77 -2.17 -2.33
CA ASP A 6 -9.33 -2.27 -3.72
C ASP A 6 -9.16 -3.74 -4.13
N GLU A 7 -9.58 -4.09 -5.35
CA GLU A 7 -9.55 -5.46 -5.85
C GLU A 7 -8.13 -6.02 -6.02
N VAL A 8 -7.16 -5.16 -6.39
CA VAL A 8 -5.75 -5.56 -6.56
C VAL A 8 -5.11 -5.78 -5.20
N PHE A 9 -5.41 -4.93 -4.22
CA PHE A 9 -4.95 -5.15 -2.84
C PHE A 9 -5.50 -6.45 -2.28
N LYS A 10 -6.80 -6.71 -2.47
CA LYS A 10 -7.43 -7.97 -2.05
C LYS A 10 -6.78 -9.18 -2.72
N MET A 11 -6.55 -9.14 -4.03
CA MET A 11 -5.87 -10.21 -4.76
C MET A 11 -4.47 -10.50 -4.18
N ALA A 12 -3.70 -9.46 -3.84
CA ALA A 12 -2.38 -9.63 -3.24
C ALA A 12 -2.44 -10.27 -1.84
N CYS A 13 -3.43 -9.88 -1.02
CA CYS A 13 -3.67 -10.50 0.29
C CYS A 13 -4.04 -11.99 0.15
N ASP A 14 -4.90 -12.33 -0.81
CA ASP A 14 -5.31 -13.72 -1.07
C ASP A 14 -4.10 -14.58 -1.48
N GLN A 15 -3.21 -14.04 -2.33
CA GLN A 15 -1.96 -14.72 -2.72
C GLN A 15 -1.02 -14.92 -1.53
N PHE A 16 -0.87 -13.91 -0.67
CA PHE A 16 -0.07 -14.01 0.55
C PHE A 16 -0.60 -15.10 1.49
N GLN A 17 -1.92 -15.15 1.70
CA GLN A 17 -2.55 -16.13 2.57
C GLN A 17 -2.26 -17.57 2.12
N VAL A 18 -2.36 -17.85 0.82
CA VAL A 18 -2.04 -19.16 0.24
C VAL A 18 -0.61 -19.59 0.56
N ILE A 19 0.37 -18.70 0.36
CA ILE A 19 1.77 -19.02 0.62
C ILE A 19 2.08 -19.09 2.13
N ALA A 20 1.44 -18.25 2.94
CA ALA A 20 1.58 -18.30 4.39
C ALA A 20 1.10 -19.64 4.97
N ASP A 21 0.06 -20.24 4.38
CA ASP A 21 -0.39 -21.60 4.71
C ASP A 21 0.67 -22.65 4.35
N TYR A 22 1.22 -22.61 3.14
CA TYR A 22 2.28 -23.55 2.73
C TYR A 22 3.53 -23.46 3.61
N LEU A 23 3.86 -22.27 4.09
CA LEU A 23 5.04 -22.02 4.94
C LEU A 23 4.76 -22.20 6.44
N ASN A 24 3.52 -22.50 6.84
CA ASN A 24 3.09 -22.56 8.23
C ASN A 24 3.46 -21.30 9.04
N ILE A 25 3.30 -20.12 8.44
CA ILE A 25 3.51 -18.85 9.14
C ILE A 25 2.43 -18.72 10.22
N ASP A 26 2.82 -18.33 11.43
CA ASP A 26 1.87 -18.13 12.54
C ASP A 26 0.83 -17.06 12.21
N GLN A 27 -0.41 -17.25 12.64
CA GLN A 27 -1.50 -16.32 12.32
C GLN A 27 -1.22 -14.90 12.86
N ASN A 28 -0.55 -14.78 14.01
CA ASN A 28 -0.18 -13.48 14.57
C ASN A 28 0.84 -12.77 13.68
N ASP A 29 1.66 -13.51 12.95
CA ASP A 29 2.67 -12.95 12.06
C ASP A 29 2.11 -12.51 10.70
N ARG A 30 0.99 -13.11 10.27
CA ARG A 30 0.35 -12.80 8.99
C ARG A 30 -0.30 -11.43 8.99
N GLU A 31 -0.95 -11.05 10.10
CA GLU A 31 -1.73 -9.81 10.16
C GLU A 31 -0.84 -8.57 9.96
N TRP A 32 0.28 -8.49 10.69
CA TRP A 32 1.20 -7.34 10.55
C TRP A 32 1.98 -7.37 9.23
N ALA A 33 2.24 -8.54 8.65
CA ALA A 33 2.87 -8.69 7.34
C ALA A 33 1.92 -8.37 6.17
N THR A 34 0.60 -8.38 6.38
CA THR A 34 -0.38 -8.08 5.31
C THR A 34 -0.38 -6.59 4.96
N TYR A 35 -0.31 -5.73 5.99
CA TYR A 35 -0.45 -4.29 5.82
C TYR A 35 0.89 -3.56 5.76
N PRO A 36 1.01 -2.49 4.96
CA PRO A 36 2.24 -1.75 4.90
C PRO A 36 2.51 -1.01 6.21
N LYS A 37 3.77 -1.00 6.65
CA LYS A 37 4.21 -0.26 7.83
C LYS A 37 3.97 1.25 7.72
N ARG A 38 3.98 1.80 6.49
CA ARG A 38 3.68 3.21 6.24
C ARG A 38 3.05 3.40 4.86
N ALA A 39 1.95 4.15 4.81
CA ALA A 39 1.34 4.64 3.58
C ALA A 39 1.10 6.15 3.71
N MET A 40 1.56 6.93 2.73
CA MET A 40 1.42 8.39 2.69
C MET A 40 0.67 8.79 1.43
N ALA A 41 -0.34 9.65 1.60
CA ALA A 41 -1.02 10.36 0.52
C ALA A 41 -0.73 11.86 0.66
N VAL A 42 -0.37 12.49 -0.44
CA VAL A 42 0.01 13.91 -0.48
C VAL A 42 -0.66 14.62 -1.66
N THR A 43 -1.02 15.88 -1.46
CA THR A 43 -1.39 16.78 -2.55
C THR A 43 -0.14 17.52 -3.01
N LEU A 44 0.21 17.38 -4.28
CA LEU A 44 1.39 17.97 -4.91
C LEU A 44 0.95 19.12 -5.83
N PRO A 45 1.05 20.39 -5.39
CA PRO A 45 0.84 21.53 -6.28
C PRO A 45 2.03 21.66 -7.24
N VAL A 46 1.75 21.68 -8.53
CA VAL A 46 2.75 21.80 -9.59
C VAL A 46 2.49 23.07 -10.38
N HIS A 47 3.54 23.87 -10.57
CA HIS A 47 3.52 25.00 -11.49
C HIS A 47 3.70 24.48 -12.91
N MET A 48 2.72 24.79 -13.76
CA MET A 48 2.67 24.33 -15.15
C MET A 48 3.38 25.32 -16.07
N ASP A 49 3.76 24.88 -17.27
CA ASP A 49 4.45 25.73 -18.25
C ASP A 49 3.62 26.94 -18.71
N ASP A 50 2.28 26.86 -18.62
CA ASP A 50 1.34 27.95 -18.94
C ASP A 50 1.16 28.96 -17.79
N GLY A 51 1.88 28.78 -16.68
CA GLY A 51 1.81 29.62 -15.49
C GLY A 51 0.70 29.25 -14.51
N SER A 52 -0.17 28.29 -14.83
CA SER A 52 -1.20 27.81 -13.90
C SER A 52 -0.61 26.92 -12.80
N THR A 53 -1.36 26.71 -11.72
CA THR A 53 -1.02 25.72 -10.68
C THR A 53 -2.03 24.60 -10.71
N LYS A 54 -1.56 23.35 -10.82
CA LYS A 54 -2.41 22.17 -10.79
C LYS A 54 -2.02 21.27 -9.62
N ALA A 55 -3.02 20.83 -8.85
CA ALA A 55 -2.84 19.88 -7.77
C ALA A 55 -2.89 18.44 -8.32
N PHE A 56 -1.91 17.63 -7.93
CA PHE A 56 -1.84 16.19 -8.22
C PHE A 56 -1.88 15.39 -6.93
N GLN A 57 -2.38 14.16 -7.01
CA GLN A 57 -2.33 13.22 -5.89
C GLN A 57 -1.06 12.37 -6.01
N GLY A 58 -0.26 12.33 -4.94
CA GLY A 58 0.92 11.49 -4.83
C GLY A 58 0.76 10.46 -3.73
N TYR A 59 1.33 9.26 -3.94
CA TYR A 59 1.27 8.16 -2.98
C TYR A 59 2.65 7.56 -2.76
N ARG A 60 2.98 7.22 -1.51
CA ARG A 60 4.18 6.46 -1.17
C ARG A 60 3.83 5.38 -0.16
N VAL A 61 4.03 4.13 -0.55
CA VAL A 61 3.83 2.96 0.32
C VAL A 61 5.18 2.33 0.64
N GLN A 62 5.40 2.04 1.91
CA GLN A 62 6.55 1.30 2.41
C GLN A 62 6.00 0.09 3.18
N HIS A 63 6.05 -1.06 2.53
CA HIS A 63 5.40 -2.27 3.03
C HIS A 63 6.20 -2.88 4.20
N HIS A 64 7.44 -3.26 3.93
CA HIS A 64 8.43 -3.64 4.93
C HIS A 64 9.56 -2.61 5.02
N ILE A 65 10.08 -2.35 6.22
CA ILE A 65 11.22 -1.44 6.46
C ILE A 65 12.34 -2.18 7.20
N ALA A 66 12.55 -3.45 6.86
CA ALA A 66 13.67 -4.26 7.32
C ALA A 66 14.23 -5.04 6.13
N LEU A 67 15.54 -5.25 6.13
CA LEU A 67 16.25 -6.21 5.28
C LEU A 67 16.29 -7.56 6.00
#